data_AF-A0AA97GUN7-F1
#
_entry.id   AF-A0AA97GUN7-F1
#
_cell.length_a   1.000
_cell.length_b   1.000
_cell.length_c   1.000
_cell.angle_alpha   90.00
_cell.angle_beta   90.00
_cell.angle_gamma   90.00
#
_symmetry.space_group_name_H-M   'P 1'
#
loop_
_entity.id
_entity.type
_entity.pdbx_description
1 polymer ?
#
loop_
_entity_poly.entity_id
_entity_poly.type
_entity_poly.pdbx_seq_one_letter_code
_entity_poly.pdbx_strand_id
1 'polypeptide(L)'
;MSVLNRTTGRLAKAAVVGALGAAIALGSTACGAGKISQTTNQLPAVNGAGGSVALDPDVIDGDELRNGQITVRNAQIVYPVENTDKTFADGGPFDVSFLISNDSVTRKVKFVEVIGPDGSSVSITDPKKQSGEVKADPRVLAPGENLLAGVPANVDTSAAQAADIERFTVTLSNAKVVRAGLTTPLTFKFDVLDLGGKKIGEKSLTITTPVDAGALKERADVVRDAEGDEGH
;
A
#
# COMPACT_ATOMS: atom_id res chain seq x y z
N MET A 1 -57.44 11.57 -65.60
CA MET A 1 -58.79 11.30 -65.03
C MET A 1 -58.75 11.57 -63.54
N SER A 2 -59.88 12.09 -63.03
CA SER A 2 -60.35 12.23 -61.64
C SER A 2 -59.78 11.21 -60.64
N VAL A 3 -59.59 11.47 -59.34
CA VAL A 3 -60.63 11.92 -58.39
C VAL A 3 -60.02 12.70 -57.21
N LEU A 4 -60.54 13.91 -56.97
CA LEU A 4 -60.56 14.55 -55.65
C LEU A 4 -61.56 13.81 -54.76
N ASN A 5 -61.16 13.47 -53.52
CA ASN A 5 -62.14 13.21 -52.45
C ASN A 5 -61.90 14.19 -51.30
N ARG A 6 -62.71 15.26 -51.24
CA ARG A 6 -63.08 15.94 -49.98
C ARG A 6 -64.11 15.02 -49.29
N THR A 7 -64.21 14.90 -47.97
CA THR A 7 -64.74 15.93 -47.07
C THR A 7 -64.68 15.47 -45.60
N THR A 8 -64.30 16.42 -44.74
CA THR A 8 -64.88 16.79 -43.42
C THR A 8 -64.95 15.79 -42.27
N GLY A 9 -64.41 16.20 -41.11
CA GLY A 9 -64.72 15.59 -39.81
C GLY A 9 -64.00 16.27 -38.65
N ARG A 10 -64.63 17.29 -38.07
CA ARG A 10 -64.18 18.20 -37.01
C ARG A 10 -63.92 17.55 -35.63
N LEU A 11 -62.99 18.17 -34.86
CA LEU A 11 -62.88 18.23 -33.38
C LEU A 11 -62.46 16.91 -32.69
N ALA A 12 -61.56 16.84 -31.70
CA ALA A 12 -61.30 17.75 -30.61
C ALA A 12 -59.91 17.52 -29.95
N LYS A 13 -59.30 18.63 -29.53
CA LYS A 13 -58.60 18.88 -28.25
C LYS A 13 -58.01 17.66 -27.50
N ALA A 14 -56.69 17.59 -27.43
CA ALA A 14 -55.97 17.34 -26.18
C ALA A 14 -54.54 17.88 -26.28
N ALA A 15 -54.19 18.70 -25.31
CA ALA A 15 -52.96 19.47 -25.23
C ALA A 15 -51.74 18.57 -24.98
N VAL A 16 -50.63 18.81 -25.69
CA VAL A 16 -49.29 18.54 -25.18
C VAL A 16 -48.61 19.90 -25.06
N VAL A 17 -48.84 20.51 -23.90
CA VAL A 17 -48.09 21.65 -23.41
C VAL A 17 -46.82 21.11 -22.77
N GLY A 18 -45.67 21.60 -23.24
CA GLY A 18 -44.53 21.91 -22.37
C GLY A 18 -43.57 20.76 -22.04
N ALA A 19 -42.48 20.68 -22.81
CA ALA A 19 -41.12 20.51 -22.28
C ALA A 19 -40.09 20.75 -23.40
N LEU A 20 -40.05 21.96 -23.95
CA LEU A 20 -38.90 22.45 -24.71
C LEU A 20 -38.26 23.56 -23.87
N GLY A 21 -37.31 23.19 -23.01
CA GLY A 21 -36.64 24.14 -22.14
C GLY A 21 -35.48 23.50 -21.37
N ALA A 22 -34.29 24.08 -21.55
CA ALA A 22 -33.02 23.77 -20.90
C ALA A 22 -32.22 22.59 -21.49
N ALA A 23 -31.74 22.76 -22.72
CA ALA A 23 -30.47 22.17 -23.14
C ALA A 23 -29.39 23.26 -23.13
N ILE A 24 -28.20 22.88 -22.65
CA ILE A 24 -26.91 23.61 -22.73
C ILE A 24 -26.65 24.62 -21.60
N ALA A 25 -26.35 24.10 -20.41
CA ALA A 25 -25.49 24.78 -19.43
C ALA A 25 -24.79 23.79 -18.47
N LEU A 26 -24.16 22.73 -19.00
CA LEU A 26 -23.35 21.78 -18.20
C LEU A 26 -21.95 21.52 -18.79
N GLY A 27 -21.46 22.42 -19.64
CA GLY A 27 -20.22 22.24 -20.40
C GLY A 27 -18.92 22.72 -19.75
N SER A 28 -18.90 23.05 -18.45
CA SER A 28 -17.71 23.64 -17.81
C SER A 28 -17.16 22.86 -16.60
N THR A 29 -17.69 21.68 -16.25
CA THR A 29 -17.25 20.91 -15.07
C THR A 29 -16.64 19.53 -15.36
N ALA A 30 -16.25 19.24 -16.60
CA ALA A 30 -15.78 17.89 -16.96
C ALA A 30 -14.30 17.80 -17.42
N CYS A 31 -13.46 18.80 -17.15
CA CYS A 31 -12.01 18.67 -17.40
C CYS A 31 -11.25 17.91 -16.29
N GLY A 32 -11.86 17.66 -15.13
CA GLY A 32 -11.21 16.98 -13.99
C GLY A 32 -11.58 15.52 -13.77
N ALA A 33 -12.49 14.94 -14.55
CA ALA A 33 -13.22 13.73 -14.12
C ALA A 33 -12.81 12.39 -14.79
N GLY A 34 -11.96 12.37 -15.82
CA GLY A 34 -11.86 11.17 -16.67
C GLY A 34 -10.48 10.56 -16.89
N LYS A 35 -9.44 11.39 -17.03
CA LYS A 35 -8.12 10.92 -17.49
C LYS A 35 -7.02 11.03 -16.43
N ILE A 36 -7.08 12.07 -15.60
CA ILE A 36 -6.22 12.29 -14.44
C ILE A 36 -7.14 12.59 -13.26
N SER A 37 -7.53 11.56 -12.53
CA SER A 37 -8.38 11.71 -11.35
C SER A 37 -7.53 12.15 -10.17
N GLN A 38 -7.93 13.25 -9.53
CA GLN A 38 -7.25 13.80 -8.35
C GLN A 38 -7.41 12.94 -7.09
N THR A 39 -8.28 11.92 -7.10
CA THR A 39 -8.47 10.99 -5.97
C THR A 39 -7.94 9.60 -6.27
N THR A 40 -8.00 9.15 -7.54
CA THR A 40 -7.47 7.84 -7.94
C THR A 40 -5.94 7.80 -7.96
N ASN A 41 -5.31 8.95 -8.22
CA ASN A 41 -3.84 9.07 -8.22
C ASN A 41 -3.27 9.49 -6.85
N GLN A 42 -4.09 9.54 -5.80
CA GLN A 42 -3.61 9.86 -4.46
C GLN A 42 -2.89 8.65 -3.86
N LEU A 43 -1.76 8.93 -3.21
CA LEU A 43 -1.16 7.99 -2.28
C LEU A 43 -1.98 8.00 -0.98
N PRO A 44 -2.12 6.84 -0.31
CA PRO A 44 -2.76 6.79 1.00
C PRO A 44 -2.05 7.73 1.98
N ALA A 45 -2.80 8.42 2.85
CA ALA A 45 -2.27 9.28 3.90
C ALA A 45 -1.73 8.45 5.08
N VAL A 46 -0.71 7.63 4.79
CA VAL A 46 0.04 6.84 5.78
C VAL A 46 1.52 7.15 5.61
N ASN A 47 2.29 7.06 6.70
CA ASN A 47 3.71 7.40 6.67
C ASN A 47 4.53 6.36 5.91
N GLY A 48 4.12 5.09 5.91
CA GLY A 48 4.87 4.04 5.22
C GLY A 48 4.80 4.17 3.70
N ALA A 49 5.95 3.96 3.06
CA ALA A 49 6.06 3.97 1.61
C ALA A 49 5.47 2.70 0.97
N GLY A 50 5.26 2.73 -0.34
CA GLY A 50 4.78 1.56 -1.07
C GLY A 50 5.18 1.61 -2.52
N GLY A 51 5.03 0.47 -3.19
CA GLY A 51 5.32 0.32 -4.61
C GLY A 51 4.78 -1.00 -5.13
N SER A 52 4.77 -1.14 -6.44
CA SER A 52 4.39 -2.39 -7.10
C SER A 52 5.38 -2.75 -8.20
N VAL A 53 5.47 -4.06 -8.47
CA VAL A 53 6.23 -4.61 -9.60
C VAL A 53 5.33 -5.55 -10.37
N ALA A 54 5.17 -5.31 -11.67
CA ALA A 54 4.35 -6.15 -12.54
C ALA A 54 4.99 -7.54 -12.71
N LEU A 55 4.15 -8.56 -12.72
CA LEU A 55 4.54 -9.90 -13.13
C LEU A 55 4.60 -9.96 -14.65
N ASP A 56 5.54 -10.74 -15.18
CA ASP A 56 5.70 -10.88 -16.62
C ASP A 56 4.41 -11.45 -17.23
N PRO A 57 3.92 -10.89 -18.36
CA PRO A 57 2.73 -11.42 -19.02
C PRO A 57 3.01 -12.79 -19.64
N ASP A 58 1.96 -13.59 -19.80
CA ASP A 58 2.03 -14.78 -20.64
C ASP A 58 1.59 -14.43 -22.05
N VAL A 59 2.17 -15.08 -23.05
CA VAL A 59 1.70 -14.99 -24.45
C VAL A 59 1.00 -16.30 -24.79
N ILE A 60 -0.30 -16.24 -25.05
CA ILE A 60 -1.12 -17.39 -25.42
C ILE A 60 -1.74 -17.08 -26.77
N ASP A 61 -1.43 -17.87 -27.79
CA ASP A 61 -1.94 -17.73 -29.16
C ASP A 61 -1.76 -16.32 -29.78
N GLY A 62 -0.75 -15.59 -29.31
CA GLY A 62 -0.43 -14.22 -29.77
C GLY A 62 -1.05 -13.10 -28.92
N ASP A 63 -1.90 -13.42 -27.94
CA ASP A 63 -2.48 -12.47 -26.99
C ASP A 63 -1.68 -12.42 -25.68
N GLU A 64 -1.46 -11.21 -25.18
CA GLU A 64 -0.81 -10.98 -23.88
C GLU A 64 -1.81 -11.09 -22.72
N LEU A 65 -1.59 -12.06 -21.84
CA LEU A 65 -2.32 -12.21 -20.60
C LEU A 65 -1.55 -11.55 -19.46
N ARG A 66 -2.12 -10.48 -18.89
CA ARG A 66 -1.55 -9.81 -17.72
C ARG A 66 -1.66 -10.71 -16.50
N ASN A 67 -0.52 -10.98 -15.86
CA ASN A 67 -0.43 -11.85 -14.69
C ASN A 67 -0.56 -11.12 -13.35
N GLY A 68 -0.87 -9.82 -13.35
CA GLY A 68 -0.95 -9.00 -12.14
C GLY A 68 0.40 -8.41 -11.74
N GLN A 69 0.54 -8.10 -10.46
CA GLN A 69 1.67 -7.43 -9.83
C GLN A 69 1.81 -7.86 -8.36
N ILE A 70 3.03 -7.68 -7.86
CA ILE A 70 3.32 -7.76 -6.42
C ILE A 70 3.27 -6.33 -5.90
N THR A 71 2.51 -6.08 -4.84
CA THR A 71 2.47 -4.75 -4.22
C THR A 71 2.98 -4.84 -2.79
N VAL A 72 3.85 -3.90 -2.43
CA VAL A 72 4.31 -3.70 -1.06
C VAL A 72 3.71 -2.38 -0.56
N ARG A 73 3.08 -2.41 0.61
CA ARG A 73 2.34 -1.29 1.19
C ARG A 73 2.81 -0.99 2.60
N ASN A 74 2.73 0.28 2.97
CA ASN A 74 3.02 0.78 4.30
C ASN A 74 4.38 0.30 4.85
N ALA A 75 5.39 0.21 3.97
CA ALA A 75 6.74 -0.13 4.35
C ALA A 75 7.34 1.02 5.17
N GLN A 76 7.75 0.72 6.40
CA GLN A 76 8.33 1.68 7.33
C GLN A 76 9.41 1.01 8.20
N ILE A 77 10.42 1.79 8.55
CA ILE A 77 11.33 1.47 9.65
C ILE A 77 10.72 2.08 10.90
N VAL A 78 10.36 1.26 11.88
CA VAL A 78 9.72 1.71 13.12
C VAL A 78 10.75 2.43 13.98
N TYR A 79 10.42 3.64 14.42
CA TYR A 79 11.31 4.41 15.28
C TYR A 79 11.52 3.71 16.64
N PRO A 80 12.78 3.54 17.09
CA PRO A 80 13.06 2.89 18.36
C PRO A 80 12.74 3.80 19.54
N VAL A 81 11.84 3.36 20.43
CA VAL A 81 11.41 4.16 21.60
C VAL A 81 12.32 4.02 22.82
N GLU A 82 13.09 2.93 22.89
CA GLU A 82 14.07 2.69 23.95
C GLU A 82 15.48 2.94 23.44
N ASN A 83 16.30 3.59 24.27
CA ASN A 83 17.72 3.86 23.99
C ASN A 83 17.98 4.48 22.61
N THR A 84 17.06 5.34 22.15
CA THR A 84 17.01 5.80 20.75
C THR A 84 18.35 6.31 20.21
N ASP A 85 19.03 7.17 20.96
CA ASP A 85 20.30 7.76 20.53
C ASP A 85 21.37 6.69 20.32
N LYS A 86 21.41 5.69 21.20
CA LYS A 86 22.31 4.53 21.08
C LYS A 86 21.91 3.65 19.89
N THR A 87 20.62 3.38 19.71
CA THR A 87 20.11 2.57 18.60
C THR A 87 20.45 3.20 17.25
N PHE A 88 20.31 4.51 17.09
CA PHE A 88 20.75 5.20 15.87
C PHE A 88 22.27 5.25 15.72
N ALA A 89 23.03 5.42 16.81
CA ALA A 89 24.49 5.41 16.77
C ALA A 89 25.05 4.04 16.33
N ASP A 90 24.45 2.95 16.83
CA ASP A 90 24.84 1.57 16.51
C ASP A 90 24.29 1.12 15.15
N GLY A 91 23.28 1.82 14.61
CA GLY A 91 22.61 1.48 13.35
C GLY A 91 21.56 0.39 13.48
N GLY A 92 20.92 0.27 14.64
CA GLY A 92 19.86 -0.69 14.93
C GLY A 92 20.06 -1.38 16.28
N PRO A 93 19.25 -2.39 16.61
CA PRO A 93 18.21 -2.98 15.74
C PRO A 93 17.02 -2.04 15.52
N PHE A 94 16.47 -2.06 14.31
CA PHE A 94 15.22 -1.40 13.96
C PHE A 94 14.20 -2.44 13.49
N ASP A 95 12.97 -2.33 13.95
CA ASP A 95 11.88 -3.13 13.40
C ASP A 95 11.43 -2.56 12.05
N VAL A 96 11.10 -3.45 11.11
CA VAL A 96 10.57 -3.06 9.80
C VAL A 96 9.16 -3.62 9.68
N SER A 97 8.21 -2.74 9.36
CA SER A 97 6.82 -3.14 9.12
C SER A 97 6.44 -2.90 7.66
N PHE A 98 5.68 -3.84 7.08
CA PHE A 98 5.14 -3.75 5.72
C PHE A 98 4.02 -4.79 5.50
N LEU A 99 3.26 -4.59 4.44
CA LEU A 99 2.33 -5.57 3.88
C LEU A 99 2.75 -5.90 2.45
N ILE A 100 2.81 -7.19 2.10
CA ILE A 100 2.96 -7.67 0.72
C ILE A 100 1.62 -8.23 0.28
N SER A 101 1.18 -7.90 -0.93
CA SER A 101 -0.02 -8.48 -1.57
C SER A 101 0.31 -9.05 -2.94
N ASN A 102 -0.21 -10.24 -3.23
CA ASN A 102 -0.17 -10.82 -4.56
C ASN A 102 -1.54 -10.64 -5.23
N ASP A 103 -1.65 -9.74 -6.20
CA ASP A 103 -2.93 -9.55 -6.94
C ASP A 103 -3.02 -10.40 -8.22
N SER A 104 -2.03 -11.28 -8.44
CA SER A 104 -2.09 -12.25 -9.52
C SER A 104 -3.27 -13.18 -9.36
N VAL A 105 -3.88 -13.56 -10.48
CA VAL A 105 -4.89 -14.63 -10.55
C VAL A 105 -4.31 -15.97 -11.04
N THR A 106 -3.06 -15.95 -11.53
CA THR A 106 -2.41 -17.10 -12.20
C THR A 106 -1.05 -17.48 -11.63
N ARG A 107 -0.48 -16.69 -10.72
CA ARG A 107 0.86 -16.87 -10.16
C ARG A 107 0.83 -16.90 -8.63
N LYS A 108 1.71 -17.72 -8.07
CA LYS A 108 2.10 -17.67 -6.66
C LYS A 108 3.36 -16.81 -6.53
N VAL A 109 3.52 -16.17 -5.38
CA VAL A 109 4.68 -15.29 -5.10
C VAL A 109 5.31 -15.75 -3.80
N LYS A 110 6.61 -16.02 -3.80
CA LYS A 110 7.35 -16.33 -2.58
C LYS A 110 8.21 -15.15 -2.17
N PHE A 111 8.00 -14.66 -0.96
CA PHE A 111 8.85 -13.65 -0.34
C PHE A 111 10.19 -14.27 0.07
N VAL A 112 11.29 -13.77 -0.47
CA VAL A 112 12.62 -14.37 -0.29
C VAL A 112 13.38 -13.63 0.80
N GLU A 113 13.63 -12.34 0.58
CA GLU A 113 14.46 -11.52 1.48
C GLU A 113 14.16 -10.03 1.34
N VAL A 114 14.67 -9.27 2.30
CA VAL A 114 14.78 -7.81 2.25
C VAL A 114 16.26 -7.46 2.39
N ILE A 115 16.74 -6.61 1.50
CA ILE A 115 18.11 -6.11 1.51
C ILE A 115 18.06 -4.65 1.97
N GLY A 116 18.77 -4.36 3.05
CA GLY A 116 18.97 -3.02 3.55
C GLY A 116 20.12 -2.28 2.85
N PRO A 117 20.48 -1.07 3.30
CA PRO A 117 21.61 -0.31 2.78
C PRO A 117 22.94 -1.04 2.97
N ASP A 118 23.98 -0.63 2.24
CA ASP A 118 25.30 -1.25 2.29
C ASP A 118 25.84 -1.38 3.72
N GLY A 119 26.36 -2.56 4.05
CA GLY A 119 26.89 -2.89 5.37
C GLY A 119 25.83 -3.21 6.44
N SER A 120 24.53 -3.11 6.11
CA SER A 120 23.45 -3.55 6.98
C SER A 120 23.16 -5.04 6.86
N SER A 121 22.41 -5.57 7.82
CA SER A 121 21.91 -6.95 7.83
C SER A 121 20.44 -6.96 8.20
N VAL A 122 19.64 -7.76 7.48
CA VAL A 122 18.21 -7.95 7.79
C VAL A 122 17.97 -9.38 8.24
N SER A 123 17.31 -9.54 9.39
CA SER A 123 16.82 -10.81 9.89
C SER A 123 15.30 -10.90 9.70
N ILE A 124 14.81 -12.03 9.20
CA ILE A 124 13.38 -12.30 9.00
C ILE A 124 13.02 -13.59 9.73
N THR A 125 12.14 -13.48 10.72
CA THR A 125 11.58 -14.60 11.47
C THR A 125 10.15 -14.85 11.01
N ASP A 126 9.85 -16.09 10.65
CA ASP A 126 8.52 -16.52 10.23
C ASP A 126 7.52 -16.42 11.39
N PRO A 127 6.23 -16.17 11.11
CA PRO A 127 5.19 -16.13 12.14
C PRO A 127 5.11 -17.46 12.89
N LYS A 128 4.80 -17.38 14.19
CA LYS A 128 4.47 -18.58 14.97
C LYS A 128 3.15 -19.14 14.43
N LYS A 129 3.17 -20.39 13.97
CA LYS A 129 1.99 -21.08 13.43
C LYS A 129 0.84 -21.03 14.44
N GLN A 130 -0.31 -20.50 14.06
CA GLN A 130 -1.54 -20.76 14.81
C GLN A 130 -2.00 -22.20 14.57
N SER A 131 -2.42 -22.87 15.63
CA SER A 131 -2.78 -24.29 15.63
C SER A 131 -3.93 -24.60 14.66
N GLY A 132 -3.69 -25.44 13.65
CA GLY A 132 -4.76 -26.16 12.93
C GLY A 132 -4.53 -26.36 11.43
N GLU A 133 -3.97 -25.37 10.73
CA GLU A 133 -3.71 -25.47 9.29
C GLU A 133 -2.22 -25.29 9.00
N VAL A 134 -1.61 -26.33 8.41
CA VAL A 134 -0.24 -26.25 7.95
C VAL A 134 -0.24 -25.51 6.63
N LYS A 135 -0.08 -24.18 6.65
CA LYS A 135 0.49 -23.50 5.49
C LYS A 135 1.90 -24.05 5.30
N ALA A 136 2.14 -24.72 4.18
CA ALA A 136 3.39 -25.47 3.92
C ALA A 136 4.62 -24.55 3.99
N ASP A 137 4.47 -23.29 3.56
CA ASP A 137 5.46 -22.24 3.67
C ASP A 137 4.73 -20.88 3.84
N PRO A 138 4.86 -20.19 5.00
CA PRO A 138 4.17 -18.93 5.25
C PRO A 138 4.66 -17.78 4.35
N ARG A 139 5.81 -17.95 3.67
CA ARG A 139 6.36 -16.95 2.74
C ARG A 139 5.76 -17.02 1.35
N VAL A 140 4.99 -18.07 1.03
CA VAL A 140 4.33 -18.24 -0.27
C VAL A 140 2.93 -17.61 -0.20
N LEU A 141 2.67 -16.65 -1.06
CA LEU A 141 1.38 -16.02 -1.26
C LEU A 141 0.71 -16.64 -2.49
N ALA A 142 -0.45 -17.26 -2.28
CA ALA A 142 -1.34 -17.66 -3.36
C ALA A 142 -1.97 -16.43 -4.04
N PRO A 143 -2.63 -16.60 -5.21
CA PRO A 143 -3.46 -15.56 -5.80
C PRO A 143 -4.39 -14.87 -4.79
N GLY A 144 -4.33 -13.55 -4.71
CA GLY A 144 -5.14 -12.73 -3.80
C GLY A 144 -4.71 -12.72 -2.33
N GLU A 145 -3.65 -13.46 -1.95
CA GLU A 145 -3.16 -13.49 -0.57
C GLU A 145 -2.26 -12.32 -0.22
N ASN A 146 -2.17 -12.07 1.09
CA ASN A 146 -1.33 -11.05 1.69
C ASN A 146 -0.41 -11.64 2.76
N LEU A 147 0.72 -10.97 3.00
CA LEU A 147 1.67 -11.26 4.07
C LEU A 147 1.89 -9.98 4.88
N LEU A 148 1.86 -10.11 6.20
CA LEU A 148 2.07 -9.01 7.14
C LEU A 148 3.41 -9.17 7.87
N ALA A 149 4.16 -8.08 7.98
CA ALA A 149 5.41 -8.02 8.73
C ALA A 149 5.42 -6.83 9.69
N GLY A 150 5.95 -7.05 10.89
CA GLY A 150 6.08 -6.04 11.94
C GLY A 150 4.75 -5.45 12.41
N VAL A 151 4.83 -4.56 13.40
CA VAL A 151 3.71 -3.73 13.82
C VAL A 151 4.00 -2.29 13.37
N PRO A 152 3.12 -1.66 12.57
CA PRO A 152 3.27 -0.26 12.18
C PRO A 152 3.40 0.66 13.40
N ALA A 153 4.18 1.74 13.30
CA ALA A 153 4.42 2.65 14.43
C ALA A 153 3.10 3.21 15.02
N ASN A 154 2.11 3.48 14.15
CA ASN A 154 0.80 4.02 14.52
C ASN A 154 -0.19 3.00 15.11
N VAL A 155 0.24 1.76 15.36
CA VAL A 155 -0.60 0.71 15.93
C VAL A 155 -0.08 0.34 17.32
N ASP A 156 -0.98 0.31 18.30
CA ASP A 156 -0.65 -0.17 19.65
C ASP A 156 -0.20 -1.64 19.60
N THR A 157 1.02 -1.90 20.06
CA THR A 157 1.64 -3.23 20.00
C THR A 157 0.88 -4.26 20.85
N SER A 158 0.31 -3.85 21.97
CA SER A 158 -0.44 -4.75 22.86
C SER A 158 -1.76 -5.15 22.22
N ALA A 159 -2.46 -4.19 21.59
CA ALA A 159 -3.67 -4.45 20.82
C ALA A 159 -3.37 -5.33 19.59
N ALA A 160 -2.26 -5.08 18.89
CA ALA A 160 -1.83 -5.88 17.75
C ALA A 160 -1.50 -7.34 18.11
N GLN A 161 -0.91 -7.55 19.29
CA GLN A 161 -0.63 -8.88 19.86
C GLN A 161 -1.93 -9.56 20.30
N ALA A 162 -2.85 -8.84 20.96
CA ALA A 162 -4.15 -9.36 21.37
C ALA A 162 -5.05 -9.74 20.19
N ALA A 163 -4.89 -9.09 19.04
CA ALA A 163 -5.59 -9.42 17.80
C ALA A 163 -5.14 -10.77 17.18
N ASP A 164 -4.04 -11.36 17.68
CA ASP A 164 -3.54 -12.69 17.31
C ASP A 164 -3.44 -12.92 15.79
N ILE A 165 -2.97 -11.90 15.07
CA ILE A 165 -2.74 -11.96 13.62
C ILE A 165 -1.29 -12.41 13.36
N GLU A 166 -1.13 -13.42 12.50
CA GLU A 166 0.18 -13.92 12.06
C GLU A 166 1.00 -12.81 11.37
N ARG A 167 2.20 -12.55 11.91
CA ARG A 167 3.12 -11.54 11.38
C ARG A 167 4.55 -12.06 11.38
N PHE A 168 5.25 -11.75 10.31
CA PHE A 168 6.71 -11.89 10.25
C PHE A 168 7.36 -10.85 11.18
N THR A 169 8.43 -11.22 11.85
CA THR A 169 9.32 -10.26 12.53
C THR A 169 10.48 -9.94 11.61
N VAL A 170 10.67 -8.67 11.29
CA VAL A 170 11.75 -8.23 10.42
C VAL A 170 12.57 -7.18 11.15
N THR A 171 13.87 -7.43 11.29
CA THR A 171 14.79 -6.57 12.03
C THR A 171 15.95 -6.16 11.13
N LEU A 172 16.15 -4.85 10.99
CA LEU A 172 17.28 -4.22 10.30
C LEU A 172 18.35 -3.85 11.33
N SER A 173 19.59 -4.28 11.11
CA SER A 173 20.73 -4.03 12.00
C SER A 173 21.95 -3.54 11.21
N ASN A 174 22.90 -2.93 11.91
CA ASN A 174 24.13 -2.37 11.32
C ASN A 174 23.89 -1.31 10.22
N ALA A 175 22.69 -0.73 10.16
CA ALA A 175 22.27 0.26 9.18
C ALA A 175 22.60 1.68 9.66
N LYS A 176 23.89 2.02 9.69
CA LYS A 176 24.38 3.30 10.23
C LYS A 176 23.89 4.55 9.50
N VAL A 177 23.30 4.40 8.31
CA VAL A 177 22.73 5.49 7.51
C VAL A 177 21.27 5.81 7.89
N VAL A 178 20.60 4.93 8.62
CA VAL A 178 19.20 5.12 9.04
C VAL A 178 19.12 6.24 10.08
N ARG A 179 18.28 7.24 9.84
CA ARG A 179 18.02 8.35 10.76
C ARG A 179 16.55 8.73 10.73
N ALA A 180 16.04 9.19 11.86
CA ALA A 180 14.71 9.76 11.96
C ALA A 180 14.52 10.91 10.95
N GLY A 181 13.37 10.95 10.28
CA GLY A 181 13.06 11.95 9.26
C GLY A 181 13.77 11.74 7.91
N LEU A 182 14.64 10.74 7.78
CA LEU A 182 15.20 10.32 6.49
C LEU A 182 14.53 9.04 6.00
N THR A 183 14.72 8.78 4.72
CA THR A 183 14.31 7.54 4.07
C THR A 183 15.53 6.67 3.78
N THR A 184 15.32 5.36 3.84
CA THR A 184 16.34 4.34 3.58
C THR A 184 15.83 3.38 2.51
N PRO A 185 16.59 3.12 1.43
CA PRO A 185 16.17 2.18 0.41
C PRO A 185 16.21 0.75 0.97
N LEU A 186 15.07 0.06 0.91
CA LEU A 186 14.95 -1.37 1.18
C LEU A 186 14.55 -2.10 -0.10
N THR A 187 15.29 -3.13 -0.48
CA THR A 187 15.00 -3.93 -1.67
C THR A 187 14.38 -5.26 -1.29
N PHE A 188 13.14 -5.48 -1.73
CA PHE A 188 12.38 -6.69 -1.51
C PHE A 188 12.61 -7.64 -2.69
N LYS A 189 12.94 -8.90 -2.43
CA LYS A 189 13.07 -9.93 -3.46
C LYS A 189 11.98 -10.98 -3.37
N PHE A 190 11.53 -11.40 -4.54
CA PHE A 190 10.44 -12.34 -4.71
C PHE A 190 10.79 -13.39 -5.75
N ASP A 191 10.45 -14.63 -5.45
CA ASP A 191 10.38 -15.71 -6.44
C ASP A 191 8.96 -15.75 -7.01
N VAL A 192 8.84 -15.78 -8.33
CA VAL A 192 7.57 -15.96 -9.03
C VAL A 192 7.42 -17.46 -9.32
N LEU A 193 6.32 -18.03 -8.86
CA LEU A 193 6.01 -19.45 -9.01
C LEU A 193 4.73 -19.62 -9.84
N ASP A 194 4.65 -20.71 -10.59
CA ASP A 194 3.38 -21.15 -11.16
C ASP A 194 2.42 -21.66 -10.06
N LEU A 195 1.17 -21.98 -10.42
CA LEU A 195 0.19 -22.51 -9.48
C LEU A 195 0.61 -23.88 -8.89
N GLY A 196 1.45 -24.63 -9.61
CA GLY A 196 2.06 -25.88 -9.16
C GLY A 196 3.21 -25.69 -8.16
N GLY A 197 3.69 -24.46 -7.95
CA GLY A 197 4.79 -24.14 -7.04
C GLY A 197 6.18 -24.21 -7.67
N LYS A 198 6.29 -24.40 -9.00
CA LYS A 198 7.57 -24.36 -9.71
C LYS A 198 7.98 -22.90 -9.92
N LYS A 199 9.24 -22.58 -9.63
CA LYS A 199 9.82 -21.27 -9.92
C LYS A 199 9.92 -21.03 -11.42
N ILE A 200 9.42 -19.88 -11.85
CA ILE A 200 9.40 -19.44 -13.25
C ILE A 200 10.09 -18.08 -13.45
N GLY A 201 10.37 -17.35 -12.37
CA GLY A 201 11.07 -16.08 -12.44
C GLY A 201 11.40 -15.49 -11.08
N GLU A 202 12.02 -14.32 -11.10
CA GLU A 202 12.36 -13.52 -9.92
C GLU A 202 11.95 -12.06 -10.18
N LYS A 203 11.55 -11.36 -9.11
CA LYS A 203 11.28 -9.93 -9.14
C LYS A 203 11.92 -9.25 -7.94
N SER A 204 12.34 -8.02 -8.13
CA SER A 204 12.84 -7.16 -7.06
C SER A 204 12.13 -5.82 -7.09
N LEU A 205 11.85 -5.26 -5.92
CA LEU A 205 11.26 -3.93 -5.76
C LEU A 205 12.04 -3.17 -4.68
N THR A 206 12.62 -2.03 -5.04
CA THR A 206 13.27 -1.13 -4.09
C THR A 206 12.30 -0.04 -3.66
N ILE A 207 12.12 0.12 -2.35
CA ILE A 207 11.23 1.11 -1.75
C ILE A 207 12.07 2.04 -0.89
N THR A 208 11.85 3.34 -1.05
CA THR A 208 12.49 4.37 -0.23
C THR A 208 11.72 4.49 1.08
N THR A 209 12.10 3.69 2.06
CA THR A 209 11.36 3.45 3.30
C THR A 209 11.65 4.50 4.37
N PRO A 210 10.65 5.25 4.88
CA PRO A 210 10.86 6.24 5.92
C PRO A 210 11.06 5.60 7.30
N VAL A 211 11.72 6.35 8.19
CA VAL A 211 11.73 6.08 9.63
C VAL A 211 10.52 6.77 10.27
N ASP A 212 9.53 5.98 10.72
CA ASP A 212 8.25 6.48 11.21
C ASP A 212 8.27 6.64 12.75
N ALA A 213 8.17 7.89 13.19
CA ALA A 213 8.02 8.31 14.59
C ALA A 213 6.62 8.86 14.90
N GLY A 214 5.67 8.80 13.96
CA GLY A 214 4.41 9.56 13.99
C GLY A 214 3.44 9.17 15.10
N ALA A 215 3.68 8.06 15.80
CA ALA A 215 2.90 7.64 16.96
C ALA A 215 3.47 8.12 18.30
N LEU A 216 4.67 8.69 18.28
CA LEU A 216 5.28 9.22 19.50
C LEU A 216 4.65 10.55 19.85
N LYS A 217 4.41 10.75 21.15
CA LYS A 217 4.03 12.05 21.67
C LYS A 217 5.15 13.03 21.36
N GLU A 218 4.78 14.24 20.96
CA GLU A 218 5.73 15.34 20.80
C GLU A 218 6.58 15.47 22.08
N ARG A 219 7.87 15.78 21.90
CA ARG A 219 8.70 16.13 23.05
C ARG A 219 8.08 17.38 23.67
N ALA A 220 7.71 17.29 24.94
CA ALA A 220 7.54 18.50 25.75
C ALA A 220 8.94 19.09 25.90
N ASP A 221 9.23 20.16 25.16
CA ASP A 221 10.43 20.96 25.44
C ASP A 221 10.37 21.38 26.90
N VAL A 222 11.40 21.02 27.66
CA VAL A 222 11.59 21.59 28.99
C VAL A 222 11.84 23.07 28.74
N VAL A 223 10.94 23.93 29.23
CA VAL A 223 11.12 25.39 29.20
C VAL A 223 12.49 25.68 29.78
N ARG A 224 13.43 26.08 28.91
CA ARG A 224 14.67 26.72 29.35
C ARG A 224 14.24 28.07 29.90
N ASP A 225 14.59 28.31 31.16
CA ASP A 225 14.34 29.54 31.90
C ASP A 225 12.97 29.57 32.61
N ALA A 226 12.86 28.77 33.68
CA ALA A 226 12.16 29.30 34.85
C ALA A 226 13.06 30.40 35.42
N GLU A 227 12.78 31.65 35.04
CA GLU A 227 13.33 32.84 35.68
C GLU A 227 13.18 32.64 37.19
N GLY A 228 14.32 32.51 37.89
CA GLY A 228 14.32 32.29 39.33
C GLY A 228 13.55 33.41 39.98
N ASP A 229 12.62 33.05 40.85
CA ASP A 229 11.88 33.96 41.71
C ASP A 229 12.91 34.67 42.61
N GLU A 230 13.46 35.78 42.14
CA GLU A 230 14.28 36.68 42.94
C GLU A 230 13.35 37.32 43.97
N GLY A 231 13.36 36.74 45.17
CA GLY A 231 12.64 37.27 46.32
C GLY A 231 13.01 38.73 46.61
N HIS A 232 11.97 39.55 46.75
CA HIS A 232 12.01 40.87 47.38
C HIS A 232 11.03 40.91 48.56
#